data_AF-A0A135VXS9-F1
#
_entry.id   AF-A0A135VXS9-F1
#
_cell.length_a   1.000
_cell.length_b   1.000
_cell.length_c   1.000
_cell.angle_alpha   90.00
_cell.angle_beta   90.00
_cell.angle_gamma   90.00
#
_symmetry.space_group_name_H-M   'P 1'
#
loop_
_entity.id
_entity.type
_entity.pdbx_description
1 polymer ?
#
loop_
_entity_poly.entity_id
_entity_poly.type
_entity_poly.pdbx_seq_one_letter_code
_entity_poly.pdbx_strand_id
1 'polypeptide(L)'
;MQFENVVARNFDVDFIYLDIILTAIWVLLLIKSNHRRALYVGVLGIVVNFIIDYVVWYRTMGVRVIYELPPWLSPEVFFVYFSITYGMIQYSYVGVMFTEGSNKKLWTLLLFTGWISIGLTSQLLSLDDSTVHVARIMSTQRLTEILVVLAEYSLLVFLMQRGKFELTWRRIGYVFGIGVLAFFAMEVTLLVPGIRNIDLG
;
A
#
# COMPACT_ATOMS: atom_id res chain seq x y z
N MET A 1 27.78 -13.86 0.64
CA MET A 1 26.88 -13.60 -0.51
C MET A 1 25.59 -13.01 0.04
N GLN A 2 25.40 -11.68 -0.04
CA GLN A 2 24.08 -11.10 0.18
C GLN A 2 23.28 -11.38 -1.08
N PHE A 3 22.19 -12.13 -0.97
CA PHE A 3 21.22 -12.25 -2.05
C PHE A 3 20.67 -10.85 -2.31
N GLU A 4 20.90 -10.32 -3.52
CA GLU A 4 20.32 -9.06 -3.93
C GLU A 4 18.80 -9.26 -4.03
N ASN A 5 18.07 -8.70 -3.06
CA ASN A 5 16.62 -8.83 -3.01
C ASN A 5 16.01 -7.66 -3.78
N VAL A 6 15.73 -7.91 -5.05
CA VAL A 6 15.05 -6.97 -5.94
C VAL A 6 13.58 -7.32 -5.98
N VAL A 7 12.74 -6.38 -5.53
CA VAL A 7 11.29 -6.49 -5.68
C VAL A 7 10.89 -5.59 -6.83
N ALA A 8 10.61 -6.19 -7.97
CA ALA A 8 10.23 -5.46 -9.17
C ALA A 8 8.78 -5.74 -9.55
N ARG A 9 8.20 -4.78 -10.27
CA ARG A 9 6.81 -4.80 -10.73
C ARG A 9 6.80 -4.29 -12.16
N ASN A 10 6.10 -5.02 -13.01
CA ASN A 10 5.80 -4.61 -14.37
C ASN A 10 4.30 -4.69 -14.57
N PHE A 11 3.68 -3.58 -14.97
CA PHE A 11 2.25 -3.52 -15.24
C PHE A 11 1.94 -2.50 -16.33
N ASP A 12 0.84 -2.74 -17.03
CA ASP A 12 0.33 -1.86 -18.08
C ASP A 12 -0.31 -0.61 -17.47
N VAL A 13 -0.30 0.48 -18.24
CA VAL A 13 -0.95 1.73 -17.86
C VAL A 13 -2.43 1.55 -17.52
N ASP A 14 -3.12 0.60 -18.14
CA ASP A 14 -4.52 0.29 -17.84
C ASP A 14 -4.78 -0.02 -16.36
N PHE A 15 -3.78 -0.58 -15.67
CA PHE A 15 -3.82 -0.78 -14.22
C PHE A 15 -3.97 0.56 -13.46
N ILE A 16 -3.26 1.61 -13.91
CA ILE A 16 -3.30 2.95 -13.28
C ILE A 16 -4.71 3.53 -13.37
N TYR A 17 -5.32 3.47 -14.56
CA TYR A 17 -6.68 4.01 -14.75
C TYR A 17 -7.69 3.30 -13.86
N LEU A 18 -7.62 1.97 -13.80
CA LEU A 18 -8.51 1.17 -12.96
C LEU A 18 -8.28 1.41 -11.46
N ASP A 19 -7.04 1.57 -11.01
CA ASP A 19 -6.72 1.87 -9.60
C ASP A 19 -7.21 3.26 -9.17
N ILE A 20 -7.15 4.26 -10.06
CA ILE A 20 -7.76 5.58 -9.83
C ILE A 20 -9.28 5.45 -9.68
N ILE A 21 -9.93 4.66 -10.55
CA ILE A 21 -11.39 4.42 -10.48
C ILE A 21 -11.77 3.74 -9.16
N LEU A 22 -11.05 2.68 -8.75
CA LEU A 22 -11.29 2.03 -7.46
C LEU A 22 -11.10 3.02 -6.31
N THR A 23 -10.04 3.83 -6.35
CA THR A 23 -9.78 4.83 -5.31
C THR A 23 -10.93 5.85 -5.22
N ALA A 24 -11.47 6.30 -6.36
CA ALA A 24 -12.63 7.18 -6.37
C ALA A 24 -13.87 6.50 -5.77
N ILE A 25 -14.16 5.25 -6.15
CA ILE A 25 -15.26 4.46 -5.58
C ILE A 25 -15.07 4.29 -4.06
N TRP A 26 -13.85 3.98 -3.62
CA TRP A 26 -13.50 3.83 -2.21
C TRP A 26 -13.79 5.10 -1.41
N VAL A 27 -13.34 6.25 -1.90
CA VAL A 27 -13.59 7.56 -1.27
C VAL A 27 -15.09 7.87 -1.22
N LEU A 28 -15.83 7.63 -2.30
CA LEU A 28 -17.28 7.82 -2.32
C LEU A 28 -17.99 6.93 -1.30
N LEU A 29 -17.58 5.68 -1.17
CA LEU A 29 -18.12 4.76 -0.17
C LEU A 29 -17.81 5.23 1.25
N LEU A 30 -16.60 5.72 1.53
CA LEU A 30 -16.23 6.28 2.84
C LEU A 30 -17.12 7.48 3.21
N ILE A 31 -17.36 8.37 2.26
CA ILE A 31 -18.23 9.54 2.44
C ILE A 31 -19.68 9.08 2.70
N LYS A 32 -20.21 8.19 1.86
CA LYS A 32 -21.60 7.70 1.95
C LYS A 32 -21.88 6.95 3.25
N SER A 33 -20.88 6.21 3.74
CA SER A 33 -20.97 5.46 5.00
C SER A 33 -20.54 6.28 6.22
N ASN A 34 -20.30 7.59 6.05
CA ASN A 34 -19.94 8.55 7.10
C ASN A 34 -18.65 8.22 7.88
N HIS A 35 -17.70 7.52 7.26
CA HIS A 35 -16.40 7.20 7.86
C HIS A 35 -15.39 8.36 7.72
N ARG A 36 -15.78 9.57 8.15
CA ARG A 36 -14.96 10.79 7.98
C ARG A 36 -13.59 10.69 8.63
N ARG A 37 -13.48 10.05 9.81
CA ARG A 37 -12.20 9.83 10.49
C ARG A 37 -11.26 8.98 9.64
N ALA A 38 -11.76 7.89 9.06
CA ALA A 38 -10.98 7.04 8.17
C ALA A 38 -10.55 7.80 6.91
N LEU A 39 -11.40 8.67 6.36
CA LEU A 39 -11.04 9.53 5.23
C LEU A 39 -9.84 10.44 5.57
N TYR A 40 -9.85 11.10 6.74
CA TYR A 40 -8.72 11.93 7.17
C TYR A 40 -7.44 11.11 7.38
N VAL A 41 -7.56 9.90 7.94
CA VAL A 41 -6.43 8.98 8.07
C VAL A 41 -5.90 8.57 6.69
N GLY A 42 -6.78 8.37 5.70
CA GLY A 42 -6.40 8.15 4.30
C GLY A 42 -5.63 9.32 3.70
N VAL A 43 -6.12 10.57 3.87
CA VAL A 43 -5.41 11.78 3.40
C VAL A 43 -4.03 11.91 4.04
N LEU A 44 -3.91 11.63 5.35
CA LEU A 44 -2.62 11.57 6.02
C LEU A 44 -1.72 10.49 5.40
N GLY A 45 -2.28 9.33 5.09
CA GLY A 45 -1.60 8.24 4.38
C GLY A 45 -1.02 8.65 3.04
N ILE A 46 -1.72 9.49 2.26
CA ILE A 46 -1.20 10.04 0.99
C ILE A 46 0.09 10.83 1.25
N VAL A 47 0.07 11.72 2.24
CA VAL A 47 1.22 12.56 2.57
C VAL A 47 2.40 11.72 3.06
N VAL A 48 2.13 10.77 3.96
CA VAL A 48 3.15 9.87 4.50
C VAL A 48 3.78 9.03 3.39
N ASN A 49 2.97 8.39 2.54
CA ASN A 49 3.48 7.58 1.43
C ASN A 49 4.30 8.42 0.47
N PHE A 50 3.86 9.64 0.13
CA PHE A 50 4.62 10.50 -0.77
C PHE A 50 5.99 10.85 -0.18
N ILE A 51 6.06 11.22 1.09
CA ILE A 51 7.33 11.52 1.76
C ILE A 51 8.25 10.29 1.75
N ILE A 52 7.74 9.12 2.14
CA ILE A 52 8.57 7.91 2.24
C ILE A 52 8.98 7.40 0.86
N ASP A 53 8.05 7.23 -0.07
CA ASP A 53 8.33 6.64 -1.39
C ASP A 53 9.13 7.58 -2.29
N TYR A 54 8.75 8.86 -2.39
CA TYR A 54 9.41 9.81 -3.28
C TYR A 54 10.63 10.48 -2.65
N VAL A 55 10.48 11.08 -1.46
CA VAL A 55 11.57 11.87 -0.86
C VAL A 55 12.65 10.96 -0.28
N VAL A 56 12.27 10.00 0.55
CA VAL A 56 13.24 9.13 1.22
C VAL A 56 13.77 8.07 0.26
N TRP A 57 12.91 7.21 -0.29
CA TRP A 57 13.36 6.04 -1.03
C TRP A 57 13.85 6.32 -2.45
N TYR A 58 13.13 7.14 -3.22
CA TYR A 58 13.52 7.47 -4.59
C TYR A 58 14.62 8.54 -4.63
N ARG A 59 14.40 9.72 -4.04
CA ARG A 59 15.32 10.86 -4.16
C ARG A 59 16.58 10.77 -3.28
N THR A 60 16.44 10.28 -2.04
CA THR A 60 17.55 10.35 -1.06
C THR A 60 18.36 9.06 -1.00
N MET A 61 17.68 7.92 -0.94
CA MET A 61 18.33 6.61 -0.76
C MET A 61 18.58 5.86 -2.07
N GLY A 62 17.90 6.22 -3.16
CA GLY A 62 18.04 5.55 -4.46
C GLY A 62 17.63 4.08 -4.46
N VAL A 63 16.86 3.63 -3.47
CA VAL A 63 16.45 2.22 -3.35
C VAL A 63 15.21 1.89 -4.15
N ARG A 64 14.45 2.91 -4.56
CA ARG A 64 13.36 2.76 -5.52
C ARG A 64 13.84 3.30 -6.86
N VAL A 65 13.69 2.49 -7.90
CA VAL A 65 14.17 2.78 -9.24
C VAL A 65 13.01 2.62 -10.21
N ILE A 66 12.90 3.58 -11.13
CA ILE A 66 11.94 3.55 -12.24
C ILE A 66 12.77 3.29 -13.49
N TYR A 67 12.52 2.16 -14.16
CA TYR A 67 13.21 1.79 -15.40
C TYR A 67 12.47 2.32 -16.62
N GLU A 68 11.14 2.30 -16.58
CA GLU A 68 10.31 2.66 -17.72
C GLU A 68 9.00 3.29 -17.25
N LEU A 69 8.61 4.36 -17.95
CA LEU A 69 7.33 5.05 -17.84
C LEU A 69 6.87 5.46 -19.24
N PRO A 70 5.54 5.56 -19.47
CA PRO A 70 5.02 6.11 -20.70
C PRO A 70 5.44 7.59 -20.88
N PRO A 71 5.52 8.10 -22.13
CA PRO A 71 6.04 9.44 -22.41
C PRO A 71 5.30 10.59 -21.70
N TRP A 72 4.03 10.38 -21.35
CA TRP A 72 3.18 11.37 -20.70
C TRP A 72 3.28 11.37 -19.16
N LEU A 73 3.95 10.37 -18.56
CA LEU A 73 4.03 10.18 -17.12
C LEU A 73 5.45 10.45 -16.60
N SER A 74 5.63 11.56 -15.87
CA SER A 74 6.90 11.80 -15.18
C SER A 74 7.01 10.98 -13.90
N PRO A 75 8.23 10.71 -13.40
CA PRO A 75 8.45 10.07 -12.11
C PRO A 75 7.67 10.72 -10.96
N GLU A 76 7.66 12.05 -10.89
CA GLU A 76 6.96 12.80 -9.83
C GLU A 76 5.46 12.55 -9.87
N VAL A 77 4.86 12.59 -11.06
CA VAL A 77 3.42 12.34 -11.25
C VAL A 77 3.09 10.88 -10.91
N PHE A 78 3.94 9.93 -11.29
CA PHE A 78 3.79 8.54 -10.91
C PHE A 78 3.76 8.37 -9.38
N PHE A 79 4.69 9.02 -8.66
CA PHE A 79 4.71 8.96 -7.20
C PHE A 79 3.52 9.64 -6.54
N VAL A 80 3.00 10.74 -7.11
CA VAL A 80 1.77 11.36 -6.63
C VAL A 80 0.60 10.40 -6.79
N TYR A 81 0.42 9.80 -7.98
CA TYR A 81 -0.60 8.78 -8.22
C TYR A 81 -0.48 7.62 -7.21
N PHE A 82 0.70 7.02 -7.13
CA PHE A 82 0.95 5.87 -6.27
C PHE A 82 0.67 6.19 -4.79
N SER A 83 1.03 7.40 -4.35
CA SER A 83 0.77 7.85 -2.99
C SER A 83 -0.72 8.10 -2.74
N ILE A 84 -1.44 8.63 -3.74
CA ILE A 84 -2.89 8.86 -3.63
C ILE A 84 -3.62 7.53 -3.47
N THR A 85 -3.39 6.55 -4.35
CA THR A 85 -4.18 5.31 -4.34
C THR A 85 -3.83 4.45 -3.13
N TYR A 86 -2.56 4.09 -2.95
CA TYR A 86 -2.13 3.27 -1.82
C TYR A 86 -2.30 3.99 -0.48
N GLY A 87 -1.94 5.28 -0.42
CA GLY A 87 -2.05 6.08 0.81
C GLY A 87 -3.50 6.26 1.24
N MET A 88 -4.41 6.57 0.31
CA MET A 88 -5.82 6.67 0.62
C MET A 88 -6.39 5.32 1.06
N ILE A 89 -6.29 4.29 0.21
CA ILE A 89 -6.98 3.02 0.43
C ILE A 89 -6.46 2.33 1.70
N GLN A 90 -5.14 2.19 1.88
CA GLN A 90 -4.59 1.42 3.01
C GLN A 90 -4.81 2.11 4.34
N TYR A 91 -4.51 3.40 4.44
CA TYR A 91 -4.60 4.09 5.73
C TYR A 91 -6.06 4.30 6.12
N SER A 92 -6.94 4.63 5.17
CA SER A 92 -8.37 4.70 5.47
C SER A 92 -8.95 3.33 5.80
N TYR A 93 -8.50 2.25 5.15
CA TYR A 93 -8.88 0.89 5.53
C TYR A 93 -8.54 0.61 7.00
N VAL A 94 -7.30 0.89 7.43
CA VAL A 94 -6.90 0.79 8.83
C VAL A 94 -7.83 1.63 9.71
N GLY A 95 -8.11 2.89 9.34
CA GLY A 95 -9.04 3.76 10.06
C GLY A 95 -10.45 3.18 10.20
N VAL A 96 -10.98 2.52 9.16
CA VAL A 96 -12.29 1.85 9.20
C VAL A 96 -12.27 0.64 10.15
N MET A 97 -11.17 -0.11 10.20
CA MET A 97 -11.03 -1.26 11.12
C MET A 97 -11.11 -0.85 12.60
N PHE A 98 -10.70 0.38 12.92
CA PHE A 98 -10.81 0.95 14.26
C PHE A 98 -12.09 1.76 14.50
N THR A 99 -12.97 1.89 13.49
CA THR A 99 -14.24 2.60 13.64
C THR A 99 -15.31 1.68 14.23
N GLU A 100 -16.02 2.16 15.25
CA GLU A 100 -17.14 1.44 15.86
C GLU A 100 -18.34 1.36 14.90
N GLY A 101 -19.03 0.22 14.90
CA GLY A 101 -20.19 -0.01 14.02
C GLY A 101 -19.85 -0.21 12.53
N SER A 102 -18.57 -0.17 12.14
CA SER A 102 -18.18 -0.40 10.75
C SER A 102 -18.36 -1.87 10.35
N ASN A 103 -18.84 -2.11 9.13
CA ASN A 103 -18.90 -3.46 8.56
C ASN A 103 -17.52 -3.89 8.06
N LYS A 104 -16.64 -4.26 8.99
CA LYS A 104 -15.23 -4.59 8.73
C LYS A 104 -15.07 -5.68 7.66
N LYS A 105 -15.97 -6.67 7.64
CA LYS A 105 -15.94 -7.75 6.64
C LYS A 105 -16.13 -7.22 5.22
N LEU A 106 -17.11 -6.33 5.03
CA LEU A 106 -17.38 -5.73 3.73
C LEU A 106 -16.20 -4.88 3.24
N TRP A 107 -15.58 -4.11 4.13
CA TRP A 107 -14.41 -3.29 3.79
C TRP A 107 -13.17 -4.13 3.46
N THR A 108 -12.95 -5.21 4.19
CA THR A 108 -11.90 -6.18 3.84
C THR A 108 -12.20 -6.82 2.50
N LEU A 109 -13.43 -7.26 2.26
CA LEU A 109 -13.80 -7.85 0.98
C LEU A 109 -13.55 -6.86 -0.16
N LEU A 110 -14.02 -5.62 -0.02
CA LEU A 110 -13.83 -4.55 -1.01
C LEU A 110 -12.35 -4.29 -1.31
N LEU A 111 -11.49 -4.27 -0.29
CA LEU A 111 -10.05 -4.08 -0.45
C LEU A 111 -9.45 -5.20 -1.33
N PHE A 112 -9.71 -6.45 -0.97
CA PHE A 112 -9.14 -7.61 -1.67
C PHE A 112 -9.72 -7.76 -3.06
N THR A 113 -11.05 -7.78 -3.18
CA THR A 113 -11.70 -8.00 -4.48
C THR A 113 -11.46 -6.82 -5.40
N GLY A 114 -11.46 -5.58 -4.90
CA GLY A 114 -11.18 -4.40 -5.70
C GLY A 114 -9.84 -4.48 -6.39
N TRP A 115 -8.76 -4.66 -5.63
CA TRP A 115 -7.42 -4.73 -6.22
C TRP A 115 -7.16 -6.00 -7.05
N ILE A 116 -7.69 -7.16 -6.66
CA ILE A 116 -7.58 -8.38 -7.49
C ILE A 116 -8.30 -8.16 -8.82
N SER A 117 -9.50 -7.58 -8.78
CA SER A 117 -10.27 -7.28 -9.99
C SER A 117 -9.51 -6.34 -10.91
N ILE A 118 -8.88 -5.28 -10.37
CA ILE A 118 -8.06 -4.38 -11.20
C ILE A 118 -6.92 -5.13 -11.90
N GLY A 119 -6.12 -5.88 -11.15
CA GLY A 119 -4.97 -6.57 -11.74
C GLY A 119 -5.35 -7.65 -12.76
N LEU A 120 -6.51 -8.30 -12.61
CA LEU A 120 -7.03 -9.24 -13.60
C LEU A 120 -7.65 -8.52 -14.80
N THR A 121 -8.42 -7.46 -14.57
CA THR A 121 -9.06 -6.71 -15.65
C THR A 121 -8.06 -5.93 -16.48
N SER A 122 -6.97 -5.41 -15.91
CA SER A 122 -5.94 -4.69 -16.66
C SER A 122 -5.30 -5.57 -17.74
N GLN A 123 -5.13 -6.88 -17.49
CA GLN A 123 -4.59 -7.83 -18.48
C GLN A 123 -5.56 -8.18 -19.61
N LEU A 124 -6.84 -7.88 -19.43
CA LEU A 124 -7.88 -8.14 -20.43
C LEU A 124 -8.20 -6.89 -21.26
N LEU A 125 -7.72 -5.73 -20.81
CA LEU A 125 -7.86 -4.46 -21.50
C LEU A 125 -6.60 -4.18 -22.33
N SER A 126 -6.79 -3.43 -23.40
CA SER A 126 -5.73 -2.97 -24.30
C SER A 126 -6.07 -1.54 -24.73
N LEU A 127 -6.30 -0.66 -23.75
CA LEU A 127 -6.60 0.75 -24.01
C LEU A 127 -5.31 1.55 -24.20
N ASP A 128 -4.28 1.23 -23.40
CA ASP A 128 -2.92 1.76 -23.53
C ASP A 128 -1.90 0.63 -23.26
N ASP A 129 -1.20 0.20 -24.31
CA ASP A 129 -0.20 -0.88 -24.26
C ASP A 129 1.16 -0.42 -23.70
N SER A 130 1.26 0.82 -23.21
CA SER A 130 2.46 1.30 -22.54
C SER A 130 2.62 0.65 -21.16
N THR A 131 3.85 0.37 -20.77
CA THR A 131 4.17 -0.32 -19.52
C THR A 131 4.86 0.59 -18.50
N VAL A 132 4.78 0.17 -17.24
CA VAL A 132 5.45 0.82 -16.11
C VAL A 132 6.32 -0.20 -15.40
N HIS A 133 7.63 0.05 -15.39
CA HIS A 133 8.62 -0.84 -14.79
C HIS A 133 9.29 -0.16 -13.61
N VAL A 134 9.00 -0.67 -12.40
CA VAL A 134 9.52 -0.10 -11.15
C VAL A 134 10.08 -1.20 -10.28
N ALA A 135 11.24 -0.97 -9.69
CA ALA A 135 11.83 -1.88 -8.73
C ALA A 135 12.20 -1.21 -7.41
N ARG A 136 12.37 -2.06 -6.40
CA ARG A 136 12.89 -1.71 -5.10
C ARG A 136 14.04 -2.65 -4.74
N ILE A 137 15.20 -2.07 -4.46
CA ILE A 137 16.45 -2.78 -4.14
C ILE A 137 16.62 -2.78 -2.62
N MET A 138 16.28 -3.90 -1.97
CA MET A 138 16.13 -3.99 -0.50
C MET A 138 17.29 -4.72 0.21
N SER A 139 18.43 -4.87 -0.45
CA SER A 139 19.57 -5.67 0.02
C SER A 139 20.05 -5.30 1.43
N THR A 140 20.04 -4.02 1.80
CA THR A 140 20.47 -3.52 3.12
C THR A 140 19.32 -3.03 4.02
N GLN A 141 18.14 -2.78 3.45
CA GLN A 141 17.02 -2.15 4.18
C GLN A 141 16.17 -3.14 4.97
N ARG A 142 16.14 -4.42 4.57
CA ARG A 142 15.29 -5.42 5.21
C ARG A 142 15.54 -5.56 6.71
N LEU A 143 16.82 -5.57 7.14
CA LEU A 143 17.15 -5.66 8.56
C LEU A 143 16.64 -4.41 9.30
N THR A 144 16.82 -3.23 8.71
CA THR A 144 16.32 -1.97 9.26
C THR A 144 14.81 -1.99 9.42
N GLU A 145 14.05 -2.43 8.41
CA GLU A 145 12.59 -2.54 8.47
C GLU A 145 12.14 -3.52 9.57
N ILE A 146 12.79 -4.68 9.70
CA ILE A 146 12.50 -5.64 10.77
C ILE A 146 12.75 -5.00 12.15
N LEU A 147 13.88 -4.30 12.31
CA LEU A 147 14.22 -3.64 13.58
C LEU A 147 13.25 -2.51 13.92
N VAL A 148 12.79 -1.74 12.93
CA VAL A 148 11.76 -0.71 13.11
C VAL A 148 10.45 -1.33 13.59
N VAL A 149 9.98 -2.39 12.93
CA VAL A 149 8.76 -3.10 13.36
C VAL A 149 8.93 -3.63 14.80
N LEU A 150 10.06 -4.27 15.11
CA LEU A 150 10.32 -4.74 16.48
C LEU A 150 10.34 -3.60 17.50
N ALA A 151 10.92 -2.44 17.16
CA ALA A 151 10.94 -1.27 18.02
C ALA A 151 9.53 -0.70 18.25
N GLU A 152 8.70 -0.62 17.20
CA GLU A 152 7.32 -0.15 17.27
C GLU A 152 6.45 -1.04 18.16
N TYR A 153 6.52 -2.36 18.00
CA TYR A 153 5.78 -3.29 18.85
C TYR A 153 6.33 -3.33 20.28
N SER A 154 7.65 -3.18 20.47
CA SER A 154 8.24 -3.04 21.80
C SER A 154 7.74 -1.78 22.50
N LEU A 155 7.60 -0.66 21.78
CA LEU A 155 7.01 0.57 22.29
C LEU A 155 5.54 0.36 22.69
N LEU A 156 4.74 -0.35 21.90
CA LEU A 156 3.35 -0.66 22.25
C LEU A 156 3.27 -1.48 23.55
N VAL A 157 4.14 -2.49 23.71
CA VAL A 157 4.23 -3.28 24.95
C VAL A 157 4.65 -2.42 26.13
N PHE A 158 5.64 -1.54 25.96
CA PHE A 158 6.06 -0.60 27.00
C PHE A 158 4.94 0.36 27.41
N LEU A 159 4.21 0.94 26.45
CA LEU A 159 3.09 1.84 26.71
C LEU A 159 1.93 1.13 27.43
N MET A 160 1.68 -0.14 27.07
CA MET A 160 0.74 -1.00 27.78
C MET A 160 1.14 -1.21 29.24
N GLN A 161 2.41 -1.53 29.51
CA GLN A 161 2.92 -1.67 30.88
C GLN A 161 2.82 -0.37 31.70
N ARG A 162 2.87 0.78 31.03
CA ARG A 162 2.67 2.11 31.64
C ARG A 162 1.19 2.50 31.79
N GLY A 163 0.25 1.61 31.47
CA GLY A 163 -1.19 1.88 31.56
C GLY A 163 -1.66 3.00 30.64
N LYS A 164 -0.95 3.24 29.52
CA LYS A 164 -1.30 4.29 28.55
C LYS A 164 -2.19 3.73 27.43
N PHE A 165 -3.08 4.59 26.92
CA PHE A 165 -3.93 4.34 25.75
C PHE A 165 -4.83 3.09 25.84
N GLU A 166 -5.10 2.60 27.05
CA GLU A 166 -5.91 1.40 27.31
C GLU A 166 -5.45 0.19 26.46
N LEU A 167 -4.15 0.07 26.22
CA LEU A 167 -3.61 -1.03 25.44
C LEU A 167 -3.78 -2.35 26.20
N THR A 168 -4.10 -3.40 25.45
CA THR A 168 -4.19 -4.77 25.93
C THR A 168 -3.53 -5.68 24.90
N TRP A 169 -3.09 -6.88 25.31
CA TRP A 169 -2.58 -7.89 24.38
C TRP A 169 -3.52 -8.16 23.21
N ARG A 170 -4.84 -8.14 23.46
CA ARG A 170 -5.86 -8.28 22.42
C ARG A 170 -5.84 -7.11 21.43
N ARG A 171 -5.72 -5.86 21.90
CA ARG A 171 -5.62 -4.68 21.02
C ARG A 171 -4.31 -4.68 20.23
N ILE A 172 -3.18 -5.05 20.84
CA ILE A 172 -1.88 -5.16 20.16
C ILE A 172 -1.94 -6.24 19.06
N GLY A 173 -2.46 -7.43 19.39
CA GLY A 173 -2.66 -8.50 18.40
C GLY A 173 -3.62 -8.10 17.28
N TYR A 174 -4.63 -7.29 17.58
CA TYR A 174 -5.53 -6.73 16.57
C TYR A 174 -4.81 -5.76 15.62
N VAL A 175 -4.02 -4.82 16.14
CA VAL A 175 -3.18 -3.91 15.33
C VAL A 175 -2.26 -4.72 14.41
N PHE A 176 -1.59 -5.73 14.95
CA PHE A 176 -0.74 -6.64 14.17
C PHE A 176 -1.52 -7.35 13.05
N GLY A 177 -2.67 -7.95 13.38
CA GLY A 177 -3.50 -8.64 12.40
C GLY A 177 -3.98 -7.73 11.26
N ILE A 178 -4.39 -6.50 11.57
CA ILE A 178 -4.78 -5.53 10.54
C ILE A 178 -3.59 -5.12 9.67
N GLY A 179 -2.41 -4.90 10.27
CA GLY A 179 -1.20 -4.59 9.52
C GLY A 179 -0.82 -5.72 8.55
N VAL A 180 -0.75 -6.96 9.04
CA VAL A 180 -0.48 -8.15 8.22
C VAL A 180 -1.50 -8.27 7.08
N LEU A 181 -2.79 -8.09 7.39
CA LEU A 181 -3.85 -8.22 6.39
C LEU A 181 -3.76 -7.14 5.29
N ALA A 182 -3.44 -5.90 5.65
CA ALA A 182 -3.30 -4.81 4.69
C ALA A 182 -2.11 -5.02 3.74
N PHE A 183 -0.95 -5.45 4.26
CA PHE A 183 0.21 -5.78 3.44
C PHE A 183 -0.02 -7.05 2.62
N PHE A 184 -0.63 -8.06 3.21
CA PHE A 184 -0.99 -9.30 2.50
C PHE A 184 -1.94 -9.03 1.34
N ALA A 185 -2.93 -8.15 1.52
CA ALA A 185 -3.82 -7.72 0.45
C ALA A 185 -3.03 -7.18 -0.74
N MET A 186 -2.14 -6.21 -0.51
CA MET A 186 -1.27 -5.63 -1.55
C MET A 186 -0.45 -6.70 -2.28
N GLU A 187 0.20 -7.59 -1.53
CA GLU A 187 1.14 -8.54 -2.11
C GLU A 187 0.43 -9.62 -2.93
N VAL A 188 -0.72 -10.12 -2.44
CA VAL A 188 -1.54 -11.10 -3.16
C VAL A 188 -2.15 -10.50 -4.43
N THR A 189 -2.61 -9.25 -4.37
CA THR A 189 -3.23 -8.58 -5.52
C THR A 189 -2.25 -8.33 -6.66
N LEU A 190 -0.95 -8.32 -6.38
CA LEU A 190 0.10 -8.22 -7.40
C LEU A 190 0.60 -9.59 -7.84
N LEU A 191 0.62 -10.57 -6.93
CA LEU A 191 1.06 -11.93 -7.23
C LEU A 191 0.08 -12.69 -8.11
N VAL A 192 -1.22 -12.68 -7.77
CA VAL A 192 -2.25 -13.44 -8.48
C VAL A 192 -2.34 -13.07 -9.96
N PRO A 193 -2.30 -11.78 -10.33
CA PRO A 193 -2.32 -11.38 -11.73
C PRO A 193 -0.93 -11.45 -12.41
N GLY A 194 0.14 -11.85 -11.71
CA GLY A 194 1.47 -11.98 -12.33
C GLY A 194 2.25 -10.67 -12.52
N ILE A 195 1.76 -9.54 -11.99
CA ILE A 195 2.38 -8.20 -12.07
C ILE A 195 3.77 -8.15 -11.38
N ARG A 196 4.06 -9.13 -10.52
CA ARG A 196 5.35 -9.25 -9.80
C ARG A 196 6.43 -10.01 -10.59
N ASN A 197 6.10 -10.66 -11.69
CA ASN A 197 7.07 -11.51 -12.38
C ASN A 197 8.01 -10.67 -13.24
N ILE A 198 9.22 -10.47 -12.74
CA ILE A 198 10.38 -10.22 -13.58
C ILE A 198 11.23 -11.49 -13.54
N ASP A 199 11.25 -12.21 -14.66
CA ASP A 199 12.39 -13.05 -15.00
C ASP A 199 13.59 -12.11 -15.17
N LEU A 200 14.36 -11.93 -14.10
CA LEU A 200 15.71 -11.41 -14.22
C LEU A 200 16.50 -12.57 -14.83
N GLY A 201 16.59 -12.57 -16.16
CA GLY A 201 17.41 -13.51 -16.93
C GLY A 201 18.85 -13.59 -16.44
#